data_AF-A0A317YLR6-F1
#
_entry.id   AF-A0A317YLR6-F1
#
_cell.length_a   1.000
_cell.length_b   1.000
_cell.length_c   1.000
_cell.angle_alpha   90.00
_cell.angle_beta   90.00
_cell.angle_gamma   90.00
#
_symmetry.space_group_name_H-M   'P 1'
#
loop_
_entity.id
_entity.type
_entity.pdbx_description
1 polymer ?
#
loop_
_entity_poly.entity_id
_entity_poly.type
_entity_poly.pdbx_seq_one_letter_code
_entity_poly.pdbx_strand_id
1 'polypeptide(L)'
;VKSSAISNTMICALAQHNYELAGKLMQQDGFHEPYRQHLIAEFDEVKTIASQHNAYATVISGAGPTILIFSRKENSGELVRALNRNVVTCHSELVDINVSGVKERIVYQ
;
A
#
# COMPACT_ATOMS: atom_id res chain seq x y z
N VAL A 1 9.37 21.23 3.98
CA VAL A 1 8.68 21.89 2.84
C VAL A 1 8.43 20.94 1.68
N LYS A 2 9.45 20.23 1.15
CA LYS A 2 9.28 19.31 -0.01
C LYS A 2 8.25 18.19 0.23
N SER A 3 8.41 17.42 1.32
CA SER A 3 7.49 16.31 1.62
C SER A 3 6.04 16.76 1.89
N SER A 4 5.85 17.95 2.47
CA SER A 4 4.51 18.54 2.66
C SER A 4 3.85 18.91 1.34
N ALA A 5 4.60 19.47 0.38
CA ALA A 5 4.09 19.78 -0.95
C ALA A 5 3.75 18.50 -1.75
N ILE A 6 4.55 17.45 -1.61
CA ILE A 6 4.29 16.13 -2.21
C ILE A 6 2.97 15.57 -1.68
N SER A 7 2.74 15.62 -0.35
CA SER A 7 1.50 15.13 0.25
C SER A 7 0.25 15.86 -0.25
N ASN A 8 0.29 17.20 -0.31
CA ASN A 8 -0.82 17.98 -0.85
C ASN A 8 -1.11 17.63 -2.32
N THR A 9 -0.06 17.45 -3.13
CA THR A 9 -0.18 17.07 -4.54
C THR A 9 -0.74 15.66 -4.70
N MET A 10 -0.33 14.73 -3.83
CA MET A 10 -0.85 13.37 -3.79
C MET A 10 -2.36 13.36 -3.51
N ILE A 11 -2.82 14.16 -2.54
CA ILE A 11 -4.25 14.31 -2.23
C ILE A 11 -5.01 14.85 -3.45
N CYS A 12 -4.49 15.89 -4.10
CA CYS A 12 -5.10 16.44 -5.32
C CYS A 12 -5.16 15.42 -6.46
N ALA A 13 -4.12 14.60 -6.63
CA ALA A 13 -4.09 13.54 -7.64
C ALA A 13 -5.15 12.46 -7.35
N LEU A 14 -5.28 12.06 -6.08
CA LEU A 14 -6.28 11.09 -5.64
C LEU A 14 -7.71 11.61 -5.86
N ALA A 15 -7.97 12.88 -5.53
CA ALA A 15 -9.27 13.53 -5.75
C ALA A 15 -9.65 13.63 -7.23
N GLN A 16 -8.68 13.61 -8.14
CA GLN A 16 -8.86 13.60 -9.59
C GLN A 16 -8.85 12.18 -10.18
N HIS A 17 -8.85 11.14 -9.34
CA HIS A 17 -8.74 9.74 -9.76
C HIS A 17 -7.46 9.42 -10.55
N ASN A 18 -6.42 10.24 -10.42
CA ASN A 18 -5.10 9.99 -11.01
C ASN A 18 -4.29 9.08 -10.08
N TYR A 19 -4.66 7.81 -10.04
CA TYR A 19 -4.07 6.80 -9.15
C TYR A 19 -2.59 6.53 -9.43
N GLU A 20 -2.16 6.64 -10.69
CA GLU A 20 -0.76 6.51 -11.10
C GLU A 20 0.11 7.60 -10.46
N LEU A 21 -0.33 8.87 -10.54
CA LEU A 21 0.38 9.98 -9.92
C LEU A 21 0.30 9.92 -8.40
N ALA A 22 -0.88 9.62 -7.85
CA ALA A 22 -1.06 9.50 -6.41
C ALA A 22 -0.15 8.41 -5.84
N GLY A 23 -0.09 7.23 -6.46
CA GLY A 23 0.78 6.14 -6.04
C GLY A 23 2.26 6.50 -6.11
N LYS A 24 2.71 7.09 -7.23
CA LYS A 24 4.09 7.57 -7.38
C LYS A 24 4.49 8.57 -6.28
N LEU A 25 3.61 9.51 -5.94
CA LEU A 25 3.87 10.50 -4.89
C LEU A 25 3.82 9.87 -3.48
N MET A 26 2.98 8.85 -3.28
CA MET A 26 2.87 8.15 -2.01
C MET A 26 4.17 7.43 -1.61
N GLN A 27 4.92 6.92 -2.59
CA GLN A 27 6.22 6.28 -2.37
C GLN A 27 7.38 7.26 -2.17
N GLN A 28 7.12 8.57 -2.21
CA GLN A 28 8.12 9.61 -1.94
C GLN A 28 8.05 10.10 -0.50
N ASP A 29 7.79 9.18 0.44
CA ASP A 29 7.84 9.50 1.86
C ASP A 29 9.28 9.89 2.25
N GLY A 30 9.44 11.15 2.66
CA GLY A 30 10.71 11.69 3.14
C GLY A 30 10.86 11.64 4.66
N PHE A 31 9.88 11.12 5.39
CA PHE A 31 9.85 11.16 6.86
C PHE A 31 10.14 9.81 7.49
N HIS A 32 9.43 8.73 7.12
CA HIS A 32 9.47 7.48 7.89
C HIS A 32 10.04 6.32 7.10
N GLU A 33 9.55 6.08 5.88
CA GLU A 33 9.92 4.92 5.07
C GLU A 33 11.45 4.77 4.85
N PRO A 34 12.22 5.83 4.53
CA PRO A 34 13.67 5.69 4.32
C PRO A 34 14.42 5.13 5.53
N TYR A 35 13.92 5.42 6.74
CA TYR A 35 14.52 5.01 8.01
C TYR A 35 13.92 3.71 8.55
N ARG A 36 12.85 3.18 7.97
CA ARG A 36 12.16 1.97 8.45
C ARG A 36 12.22 0.81 7.48
N GLN A 37 12.34 1.05 6.18
CA GLN A 37 12.33 -0.02 5.16
C GLN A 37 13.40 -1.09 5.43
N HIS A 38 14.58 -0.70 5.92
CA HIS A 38 15.68 -1.63 6.23
C HIS A 38 15.39 -2.57 7.42
N LEU A 39 14.35 -2.29 8.22
CA LEU A 39 13.90 -3.13 9.32
C LEU A 39 12.96 -4.24 8.85
N ILE A 40 12.49 -4.18 7.60
CA ILE A 40 11.57 -5.14 6.99
C ILE A 40 12.35 -5.87 5.90
N ALA A 41 12.84 -7.08 6.20
CA ALA A 41 13.74 -7.82 5.32
C ALA A 41 13.14 -8.06 3.92
N GLU A 42 11.81 -8.25 3.86
CA GLU A 42 11.07 -8.57 2.66
C GLU A 42 10.70 -7.34 1.81
N PHE A 43 10.94 -6.11 2.28
CA PHE A 43 10.39 -4.90 1.66
C PHE A 43 10.81 -4.72 0.21
N ASP A 44 12.10 -4.89 -0.09
CA ASP A 44 12.63 -4.70 -1.45
C ASP A 44 12.13 -5.79 -2.41
N GLU A 45 12.01 -7.03 -1.94
CA GLU A 45 11.46 -8.14 -2.72
C GLU A 45 9.99 -7.91 -3.05
N VAL A 46 9.18 -7.58 -2.02
CA VAL A 46 7.75 -7.27 -2.17
C VAL A 46 7.54 -6.08 -3.12
N LYS A 47 8.35 -5.02 -2.99
CA LYS A 47 8.29 -3.85 -3.88
C LYS A 47 8.63 -4.20 -5.32
N THR A 48 9.60 -5.08 -5.53
CA THR A 48 9.99 -5.55 -6.88
C THR A 48 8.85 -6.34 -7.53
N ILE A 49 8.27 -7.31 -6.80
CA ILE A 49 7.12 -8.09 -7.29
C ILE A 49 5.94 -7.18 -7.58
N ALA A 50 5.59 -6.28 -6.65
CA ALA A 50 4.49 -5.34 -6.83
C ALA A 50 4.66 -4.47 -8.09
N SER A 51 5.86 -3.97 -8.34
CA SER A 51 6.17 -3.19 -9.54
C SER A 51 5.99 -4.00 -10.83
N GLN A 52 6.40 -5.27 -10.86
CA GLN A 52 6.21 -6.16 -12.03
C GLN A 52 4.73 -6.42 -12.33
N HIS A 53 3.86 -6.32 -11.32
CA HIS A 53 2.42 -6.47 -11.44
C HIS A 53 1.67 -5.13 -11.64
N ASN A 54 2.38 -4.06 -12.00
CA ASN A 54 1.81 -2.72 -12.23
C ASN A 54 1.02 -2.19 -11.01
N ALA A 55 1.54 -2.40 -9.80
CA ALA A 55 1.01 -1.75 -8.62
C ALA A 55 1.20 -0.23 -8.69
N TYR A 56 0.22 0.53 -8.21
CA TYR A 56 0.31 1.97 -8.10
C TYR A 56 1.35 2.42 -7.06
N ALA A 57 1.43 1.71 -5.94
CA ALA A 57 2.35 2.00 -4.86
C ALA A 57 2.57 0.79 -3.96
N THR A 58 3.76 0.73 -3.37
CA THR A 58 4.15 -0.16 -2.27
C THR A 58 4.72 0.69 -1.16
N VAL A 59 4.13 0.61 0.02
CA VAL A 59 4.46 1.44 1.19
C VAL A 59 4.41 0.63 2.48
N ILE A 60 5.05 1.13 3.53
CA ILE A 60 4.87 0.58 4.88
C ILE A 60 3.49 0.99 5.42
N SER A 61 2.69 0.03 5.90
CA SER A 61 1.41 0.30 6.54
C SER A 61 1.63 0.90 7.93
N GLY A 62 1.42 2.21 8.06
CA GLY A 62 1.65 2.95 9.29
C GLY A 62 3.11 2.85 9.75
N ALA A 63 3.34 2.17 10.86
CA ALA A 63 4.68 1.90 11.38
C ALA A 63 5.32 0.61 10.81
N GLY A 64 4.55 -0.26 10.18
CA GLY A 64 4.98 -1.61 9.81
C GLY A 64 4.88 -2.61 10.97
N PRO A 65 5.31 -3.87 10.76
CA PRO A 65 6.05 -4.37 9.59
C PRO A 65 5.19 -4.68 8.35
N THR A 66 3.86 -4.61 8.47
CA THR A 66 2.96 -4.84 7.34
C THR A 66 3.26 -3.91 6.17
N ILE A 67 3.34 -4.48 4.96
CA ILE A 67 3.52 -3.77 3.71
C ILE A 67 2.16 -3.65 3.03
N LEU A 68 1.81 -2.45 2.57
CA LEU A 68 0.58 -2.19 1.84
C LEU A 68 0.91 -1.96 0.37
N ILE A 69 0.17 -2.65 -0.51
CA ILE A 69 0.29 -2.48 -1.96
C ILE A 69 -1.04 -2.02 -2.52
N PHE A 70 -1.04 -0.85 -3.17
CA PHE A 70 -2.18 -0.36 -3.93
C PHE A 70 -2.07 -0.86 -5.37
N SER A 71 -3.09 -1.56 -5.85
CA SER A 71 -3.12 -2.12 -7.20
C SER A 71 -4.50 -2.00 -7.83
N ARG A 72 -4.54 -2.16 -9.16
CA ARG A 72 -5.77 -2.35 -9.91
C ARG A 72 -6.47 -3.65 -9.50
N LYS A 73 -7.79 -3.63 -9.39
CA LYS A 73 -8.58 -4.78 -8.93
C LYS A 73 -8.40 -6.01 -9.84
N GLU A 74 -8.26 -5.77 -11.14
CA GLU A 74 -7.99 -6.80 -12.15
C GLU A 74 -6.63 -7.49 -11.98
N ASN A 75 -5.65 -6.82 -11.38
CA ASN A 75 -4.29 -7.35 -11.20
C ASN A 75 -4.05 -7.94 -9.79
N SER A 76 -4.88 -7.58 -8.82
CA SER A 76 -4.64 -7.86 -7.40
C SER A 76 -4.56 -9.36 -7.08
N GLY A 77 -5.40 -10.18 -7.74
CA GLY A 77 -5.42 -11.62 -7.54
C GLY A 77 -4.11 -12.31 -7.95
N GLU A 78 -3.53 -11.93 -9.08
CA GLU A 78 -2.24 -12.51 -9.50
C GLU A 78 -1.09 -12.00 -8.64
N LEU A 79 -1.11 -10.73 -8.27
CA LEU A 79 -0.14 -10.15 -7.35
C LEU A 79 -0.10 -10.91 -6.01
N VAL A 80 -1.25 -11.15 -5.37
CA VAL A 80 -1.28 -11.87 -4.09
C VAL A 80 -0.81 -13.32 -4.24
N ARG A 81 -1.13 -13.98 -5.36
CA ARG A 81 -0.58 -15.32 -5.64
C ARG A 81 0.94 -15.28 -5.82
N ALA A 82 1.47 -14.29 -6.52
CA ALA A 82 2.91 -14.13 -6.69
C ALA A 82 3.62 -13.86 -5.36
N LEU A 83 3.05 -13.02 -4.50
CA LEU A 83 3.60 -12.76 -3.17
C LEU A 83 3.60 -14.02 -2.31
N ASN A 84 2.49 -14.76 -2.24
CA ASN A 84 2.41 -15.99 -1.46
C ASN A 84 3.36 -17.11 -1.98
N ARG A 85 3.74 -17.09 -3.26
CA ARG A 85 4.69 -18.05 -3.83
C ARG A 85 6.15 -17.69 -3.55
N ASN A 86 6.50 -16.41 -3.65
CA ASN A 86 7.90 -15.96 -3.61
C ASN A 86 8.32 -15.50 -2.20
N VAL A 87 7.44 -14.83 -1.47
CA VAL A 87 7.71 -14.25 -0.14
C VAL A 87 7.04 -15.10 0.94
N VAL A 88 7.51 -16.33 1.10
CA VAL A 88 6.88 -17.35 1.96
C VAL A 88 6.92 -17.02 3.46
N THR A 89 7.74 -16.07 3.88
CA THR A 89 7.79 -15.57 5.27
C THR A 89 6.63 -14.62 5.60
N CYS A 90 5.92 -14.12 4.58
CA CYS A 90 4.80 -13.20 4.72
C CYS A 90 3.46 -13.90 4.44
N HIS A 91 2.43 -13.56 5.22
CA HIS A 91 1.05 -13.84 4.86
C HIS A 91 0.51 -12.70 3.98
N SER A 92 0.13 -12.99 2.74
CA SER A 92 -0.41 -11.99 1.81
C SER A 92 -1.89 -12.25 1.54
N GLU A 93 -2.72 -11.22 1.75
CA GLU A 93 -4.17 -11.26 1.54
C GLU A 93 -4.68 -10.07 0.71
N LEU A 94 -5.86 -10.25 0.11
CA LEU A 94 -6.58 -9.16 -0.55
C LEU A 94 -7.53 -8.49 0.42
N VAL A 95 -7.48 -7.16 0.44
CA VAL A 95 -8.40 -6.33 1.24
C VAL A 95 -9.00 -5.24 0.37
N ASP A 96 -10.26 -4.90 0.64
CA ASP A 96 -10.96 -3.78 0.02
C ASP A 96 -11.05 -2.59 0.99
N ILE A 97 -11.23 -1.38 0.44
CA ILE A 97 -11.39 -0.17 1.24
C ILE A 97 -12.73 -0.22 2.00
N ASN A 98 -12.68 -0.19 3.33
CA ASN A 98 -13.88 -0.06 4.15
C ASN A 98 -14.45 1.37 4.04
N VAL A 99 -15.60 1.49 3.39
CA VAL A 99 -16.32 2.77 3.21
C VAL A 99 -17.42 3.03 4.24
N SER A 100 -17.64 2.09 5.17
CA SER A 100 -18.79 2.13 6.09
C SER A 100 -18.45 2.52 7.53
N GLY A 101 -17.16 2.63 7.86
CA GLY A 101 -16.69 2.99 9.19
C GLY A 101 -17.06 1.94 10.26
N VAL A 102 -17.19 2.41 11.50
CA VAL A 102 -17.59 1.59 12.66
C VAL A 102 -19.11 1.42 12.66
N LYS A 103 -19.58 0.19 12.89
CA LYS A 103 -21.00 -0.13 13.04
C LYS A 103 -21.25 -0.75 14.40
N GLU A 104 -22.28 -0.27 15.09
CA GLU A 104 -22.77 -0.87 16.33
C GLU A 104 -23.88 -1.89 16.04
N ARG A 105 -23.88 -3.00 16.79
CA ARG A 105 -24.96 -4.00 16.74
C ARG A 105 -25.24 -4.48 18.16
N ILE A 106 -26.49 -4.35 18.61
CA ILE A 106 -26.96 -4.93 19.86
C ILE A 106 -27.17 -6.44 19.63
N VAL A 107 -26.46 -7.27 20.37
CA VAL A 107 -26.43 -8.73 20.15
C VAL A 107 -27.44 -9.48 21.03
N TYR A 108 -27.98 -8.84 22.07
CA TYR A 108 -28.99 -9.42 22.98
C TYR A 108 -29.99 -8.34 23.45
N GLN A 109 -31.29 -8.69 23.51
CA GLN A 109 -32.39 -7.93 24.13
C GLN A 109 -32.97 -8.74 25.30
#